data_AF-A0A1Y3MY25-F1
#
_entry.id   AF-A0A1Y3MY25-F1
#
_cell.length_a   1.000
_cell.length_b   1.000
_cell.length_c   1.000
_cell.angle_alpha   90.00
_cell.angle_beta   90.00
_cell.angle_gamma   90.00
#
_symmetry.space_group_name_H-M   'P 1'
#
loop_
_entity.id
_entity.type
_entity.pdbx_description
1 polymer ?
#
loop_
_entity_poly.entity_id
_entity_poly.type
_entity_poly.pdbx_seq_one_letter_code
_entity_poly.pdbx_strand_id
1 'polypeptide(L)'
;LGHAFHALSSNTKYGSFNMMNVEHDFIEVPSKMAENWAFEPEIIEKVSQHYQDPNKKMPKNLIESIIQINKITNSISKIDNIYKSLFDMKIHSIEEYDENIDFLAMWNKEQKEMLGIGDIDNTKSVTTFAHIVNGYDAGYYGYL
;
A
#
# COMPACT_ATOMS: atom_id res chain seq x y z
N LEU A 1 -11.43 5.35 -0.05
CA LEU A 1 -12.57 5.78 0.81
C LEU A 1 -12.07 6.41 2.12
N GLY A 2 -11.06 5.85 2.80
CA GLY A 2 -10.46 6.46 4.00
C GLY A 2 -9.98 7.90 3.79
N HIS A 3 -9.20 8.15 2.72
CA HIS A 3 -8.83 9.51 2.27
C HIS A 3 -10.02 10.47 2.10
N ALA A 4 -11.10 10.00 1.48
CA ALA A 4 -12.31 10.82 1.32
C ALA A 4 -12.97 11.15 2.66
N PHE A 5 -13.04 10.18 3.59
CA PHE A 5 -13.55 10.44 4.93
C PHE A 5 -12.67 11.42 5.70
N HIS A 6 -11.34 11.28 5.61
CA HIS A 6 -10.41 12.21 6.23
C HIS A 6 -10.64 13.63 5.70
N ALA A 7 -10.69 13.79 4.37
CA ALA A 7 -10.90 15.09 3.75
C ALA A 7 -12.25 15.73 4.08
N LEU A 8 -13.34 14.96 4.03
CA LEU A 8 -14.70 15.46 4.28
C LEU A 8 -14.99 15.72 5.76
N SER A 9 -14.31 15.02 6.66
CA SER A 9 -14.47 15.20 8.11
C SER A 9 -13.51 16.25 8.68
N SER A 10 -12.55 16.72 7.87
CA SER A 10 -11.61 17.76 8.28
C SER A 10 -12.33 19.09 8.48
N ASN A 11 -12.21 19.65 9.68
CA ASN A 11 -12.82 20.92 10.06
C ASN A 11 -11.80 21.77 10.83
N THR A 12 -10.98 22.50 10.07
CA THR A 12 -9.89 23.30 10.62
C THR A 12 -10.10 24.78 10.35
N LYS A 13 -9.52 25.63 11.22
CA LYS A 13 -9.63 27.10 11.10
C LYS A 13 -8.88 27.66 9.89
N TYR A 14 -7.80 26.99 9.47
CA TYR A 14 -6.91 27.46 8.42
C TYR A 14 -6.86 26.44 7.29
N GLY A 15 -6.99 26.91 6.05
CA GLY A 15 -6.98 26.04 4.85
C GLY A 15 -5.71 25.20 4.73
N SER A 16 -4.59 25.68 5.25
CA SER A 16 -3.31 24.95 5.30
C SER A 16 -3.34 23.69 6.17
N PHE A 17 -4.35 23.49 7.03
CA PHE A 17 -4.51 22.26 7.83
C PHE A 17 -5.76 21.48 7.42
N ASN A 18 -6.42 21.86 6.34
CA ASN A 18 -7.66 21.24 5.91
C ASN A 18 -7.39 20.04 4.97
N MET A 19 -8.44 19.28 4.66
CA MET A 19 -8.39 18.06 3.87
C MET A 19 -7.50 17.00 4.52
N MET A 20 -6.43 16.58 3.84
CA MET A 20 -5.49 15.55 4.27
C MET A 20 -4.08 16.13 4.42
N ASN A 21 -3.97 17.43 4.70
CA ASN A 21 -2.68 18.07 4.87
C ASN A 21 -2.13 17.79 6.29
N VAL A 22 -1.60 16.59 6.43
CA VAL A 22 -0.96 16.02 7.63
C VAL A 22 0.44 15.52 7.25
N GLU A 23 1.19 15.05 8.23
CA GLU A 23 2.50 14.43 8.01
C GLU A 23 2.39 13.25 7.02
N HIS A 24 3.38 13.11 6.14
CA HIS A 24 3.38 12.10 5.07
C HIS A 24 3.35 10.66 5.60
N ASP A 25 3.91 10.41 6.78
CA ASP A 25 3.85 9.13 7.47
C ASP A 25 2.54 8.87 8.21
N PHE A 26 1.63 9.85 8.26
CA PHE A 26 0.31 9.72 8.85
C PHE A 26 -0.82 9.71 7.81
N ILE A 27 -0.59 10.27 6.62
CA ILE A 27 -1.65 10.48 5.62
C ILE A 27 -2.39 9.19 5.24
N GLU A 28 -1.70 8.04 5.23
CA GLU A 28 -2.27 6.74 4.85
C GLU A 28 -3.04 6.03 5.97
N VAL A 29 -2.91 6.47 7.24
CA VAL A 29 -3.54 5.83 8.40
C VAL A 29 -5.07 5.67 8.22
N PRO A 30 -5.84 6.69 7.81
CA PRO A 30 -7.29 6.53 7.62
C PRO A 30 -7.65 5.50 6.54
N SER A 31 -6.86 5.42 5.47
CA SER A 31 -7.06 4.46 4.39
C SER A 31 -6.73 3.03 4.85
N LYS A 32 -5.61 2.84 5.56
CA LYS A 32 -5.23 1.54 6.14
C LYS A 32 -6.20 1.04 7.19
N MET A 33 -6.76 1.94 8.01
CA MET A 33 -7.81 1.58 8.96
C MET A 33 -9.08 1.10 8.24
N ALA A 34 -9.50 1.80 7.17
CA ALA A 34 -10.65 1.40 6.37
C ALA A 34 -10.44 0.06 5.63
N GLU A 35 -9.22 -0.20 5.12
CA GLU A 35 -8.85 -1.48 4.51
C GLU A 35 -9.00 -2.65 5.49
N ASN A 36 -8.55 -2.49 6.74
CA ASN A 36 -8.71 -3.53 7.76
C ASN A 36 -10.19 -3.78 8.09
N TRP A 37 -11.00 -2.72 8.24
CA TRP A 37 -12.43 -2.86 8.53
C TRP A 37 -13.21 -3.59 7.43
N ALA A 38 -12.79 -3.47 6.17
CA ALA A 38 -13.43 -4.16 5.05
C ALA A 38 -13.38 -5.69 5.18
N PHE A 39 -12.47 -6.23 6.00
CA PHE A 39 -12.32 -7.66 6.24
C PHE A 39 -12.91 -8.14 7.57
N GLU A 40 -13.61 -7.29 8.32
CA GLU A 40 -14.39 -7.75 9.47
C GLU A 40 -15.59 -8.59 9.01
N PRO A 41 -15.87 -9.76 9.62
CA PRO A 41 -16.94 -10.66 9.17
C PRO A 41 -18.30 -9.97 9.06
N GLU A 42 -18.64 -9.15 10.05
CA GLU A 42 -19.90 -8.39 10.11
C GLU A 42 -20.02 -7.38 8.97
N ILE A 43 -18.90 -6.77 8.57
CA ILE A 43 -18.87 -5.82 7.45
C ILE A 43 -19.07 -6.58 6.14
N ILE A 44 -18.35 -7.69 5.92
CA ILE A 44 -18.51 -8.52 4.72
C ILE A 44 -19.96 -9.01 4.61
N GLU A 45 -20.57 -9.48 5.70
CA GLU A 45 -21.97 -9.93 5.72
C GLU A 45 -22.94 -8.79 5.38
N LYS A 46 -22.68 -7.59 5.90
CA LYS A 46 -23.53 -6.41 5.67
C LYS A 46 -23.45 -5.89 4.24
N VAL A 47 -22.27 -5.91 3.62
CA VAL A 47 -22.05 -5.33 2.28
C VAL A 47 -22.17 -6.35 1.14
N SER A 48 -22.37 -7.64 1.45
CA SER A 48 -22.50 -8.69 0.44
C SER A 48 -23.93 -9.23 0.30
N GLN A 49 -24.30 -9.55 -0.95
CA GLN A 49 -25.50 -10.29 -1.33
C GLN A 49 -25.36 -10.84 -2.74
N HIS A 50 -26.10 -11.91 -3.08
CA HIS A 50 -26.11 -12.44 -4.43
C HIS A 50 -26.82 -11.48 -5.39
N TYR A 51 -26.24 -11.21 -6.56
CA TYR A 51 -26.80 -10.21 -7.48
C TYR A 51 -28.19 -10.58 -8.04
N GLN A 52 -28.48 -11.88 -8.20
CA GLN A 52 -29.80 -12.37 -8.65
C GLN A 52 -30.84 -12.46 -7.52
N ASP A 53 -30.39 -12.54 -6.26
CA ASP A 53 -31.28 -12.68 -5.11
C ASP A 53 -30.67 -11.92 -3.91
N PRO A 54 -31.10 -10.67 -3.67
CA PRO A 54 -30.62 -9.83 -2.57
C PRO A 54 -30.79 -10.45 -1.18
N ASN A 55 -31.71 -11.40 -1.01
CA ASN A 55 -31.92 -12.08 0.27
C ASN A 55 -30.89 -13.19 0.51
N LYS A 56 -30.22 -13.65 -0.55
CA LYS A 56 -29.18 -14.68 -0.45
C LYS A 56 -27.86 -14.05 -0.03
N LYS A 57 -27.61 -14.07 1.28
CA LYS A 57 -26.36 -13.61 1.91
C LYS A 57 -25.18 -14.54 1.62
N MET A 58 -23.97 -14.00 1.76
CA MET A 58 -22.75 -14.78 1.62
C MET A 58 -22.68 -15.86 2.72
N PRO A 59 -22.41 -17.13 2.36
CA PRO A 59 -22.23 -18.19 3.35
C PRO A 59 -21.06 -17.91 4.30
N LYS A 60 -21.23 -18.20 5.60
CA LYS A 60 -20.21 -17.94 6.64
C LYS A 60 -18.86 -18.61 6.34
N ASN A 61 -18.87 -19.84 5.84
CA ASN A 61 -17.65 -20.55 5.46
C ASN A 61 -16.87 -19.85 4.34
N LEU A 62 -17.56 -19.14 3.44
CA LEU A 62 -16.91 -18.35 2.40
C LEU A 62 -16.31 -17.06 2.97
N ILE A 63 -17.01 -16.39 3.90
CA ILE A 63 -16.48 -15.23 4.63
C ILE A 63 -15.20 -15.61 5.38
N GLU A 64 -15.22 -16.72 6.12
CA GLU A 64 -14.05 -17.25 6.82
C GLU A 64 -12.88 -17.52 5.87
N SER A 65 -13.16 -18.11 4.71
CA SER A 65 -12.15 -18.39 3.68
C SER A 65 -11.52 -17.12 3.12
N ILE A 66 -12.32 -16.08 2.85
CA ILE A 66 -11.84 -14.77 2.37
C ILE A 66 -10.91 -14.13 3.40
N ILE A 67 -11.30 -14.14 4.68
CA ILE A 67 -10.49 -13.56 5.77
C ILE A 67 -9.17 -14.32 5.93
N GLN A 68 -9.19 -15.65 5.84
CA GLN A 68 -7.97 -16.46 5.90
C GLN A 68 -7.01 -16.15 4.75
N ILE A 69 -7.51 -16.07 3.51
CA ILE A 69 -6.70 -15.72 2.35
C ILE A 69 -6.14 -14.30 2.48
N ASN A 70 -6.94 -13.35 2.99
CA ASN A 70 -6.50 -11.96 3.17
C ASN A 70 -5.27 -11.85 4.07
N LYS A 71 -5.16 -12.68 5.12
CA LYS A 71 -3.97 -12.66 6.00
C LYS A 71 -2.68 -12.98 5.23
N ILE A 72 -2.74 -13.93 4.29
CA ILE A 72 -1.61 -14.34 3.47
C ILE A 72 -1.28 -13.24 2.45
N THR A 73 -2.28 -12.76 1.71
CA THR A 73 -2.07 -11.73 0.68
C THR A 73 -1.60 -10.40 1.27
N ASN A 74 -2.14 -10.01 2.44
CA ASN A 74 -1.69 -8.82 3.16
C ASN A 74 -0.24 -8.97 3.64
N SER A 75 0.17 -10.16 4.09
CA SER A 75 1.57 -10.40 4.48
C SER A 75 2.53 -10.24 3.31
N ILE A 76 2.18 -10.78 2.13
CA ILE A 76 2.98 -10.61 0.90
C ILE A 76 3.05 -9.13 0.51
N SER A 77 1.92 -8.41 0.55
CA SER A 77 1.88 -6.98 0.25
C SER A 77 2.74 -6.15 1.22
N LYS A 78 2.81 -6.54 2.50
CA LYS A 78 3.68 -5.86 3.48
C LYS A 78 5.16 -6.07 3.17
N ILE A 79 5.56 -7.27 2.75
CA ILE A 79 6.95 -7.51 2.34
C ILE A 79 7.30 -6.66 1.11
N ASP A 80 6.39 -6.55 0.14
CA ASP A 80 6.56 -5.65 -1.02
C ASP A 80 6.68 -4.18 -0.59
N ASN A 81 5.88 -3.71 0.37
CA ASN A 81 6.01 -2.36 0.92
C ASN A 81 7.35 -2.16 1.65
N ILE A 82 7.80 -3.11 2.46
CA ILE A 82 9.09 -3.03 3.17
C ILE A 82 10.23 -2.91 2.16
N TYR A 83 10.23 -3.79 1.17
CA TYR A 83 11.20 -3.79 0.09
C TYR A 83 11.26 -2.42 -0.61
N LYS A 84 10.11 -1.90 -1.07
CA LYS A 84 10.02 -0.60 -1.73
C LYS A 84 10.45 0.56 -0.84
N SER A 85 10.12 0.50 0.46
CA SER A 85 10.51 1.51 1.44
C SER A 85 12.03 1.54 1.65
N LEU A 86 12.66 0.36 1.74
CA LEU A 86 14.11 0.25 1.86
C LEU A 86 14.82 0.76 0.60
N PHE A 87 14.33 0.38 -0.58
CA PHE A 87 14.87 0.86 -1.85
C PHE A 87 14.76 2.39 -1.95
N ASP A 88 13.59 2.95 -1.66
CA ASP A 88 13.32 4.39 -1.65
C ASP A 88 14.27 5.15 -0.72
N MET A 89 14.40 4.70 0.54
CA MET A 89 15.34 5.29 1.50
C MET A 89 16.78 5.19 1.01
N LYS A 90 17.17 4.06 0.42
CA LYS A 90 18.53 3.83 -0.04
C LYS A 90 18.93 4.77 -1.18
N ILE A 91 18.08 4.91 -2.21
CA ILE A 91 18.41 5.76 -3.36
C ILE A 91 18.45 7.25 -2.98
N HIS A 92 17.60 7.67 -2.04
CA HIS A 92 17.57 9.05 -1.55
C HIS A 92 18.61 9.35 -0.46
N SER A 93 19.36 8.33 0.00
CA SER A 93 20.46 8.49 0.94
C SER A 93 21.84 8.49 0.26
N ILE A 94 21.90 8.45 -1.07
CA ILE A 94 23.15 8.53 -1.83
C ILE A 94 23.69 9.97 -1.75
N GLU A 95 24.83 10.17 -1.08
CA GLU A 95 25.42 11.50 -0.88
C GLU A 95 26.07 12.05 -2.15
N GLU A 96 26.71 11.19 -2.95
CA GLU A 96 27.39 11.56 -4.20
C GLU A 96 26.77 10.80 -5.37
N TYR A 97 26.27 11.55 -6.35
CA TYR A 97 25.71 10.95 -7.57
C TYR A 97 26.81 10.32 -8.43
N ASP A 98 26.64 9.04 -8.75
CA ASP A 98 27.43 8.31 -9.74
C ASP A 98 26.52 7.90 -10.91
N GLU A 99 26.88 8.36 -12.12
CA GLU A 99 26.14 8.05 -13.36
C GLU A 99 26.17 6.56 -13.71
N ASN A 100 27.10 5.80 -13.12
CA ASN A 100 27.24 4.36 -13.32
C ASN A 100 26.33 3.53 -12.40
N ILE A 101 25.51 4.16 -11.56
CA ILE A 101 24.58 3.45 -10.68
C ILE A 101 23.52 2.74 -11.53
N ASP A 102 23.51 1.41 -11.44
CA ASP A 102 22.47 0.58 -12.02
C ASP A 102 21.32 0.37 -11.01
N PHE A 103 20.35 1.28 -11.05
CA PHE A 103 19.15 1.21 -10.20
C PHE A 103 18.31 -0.05 -10.45
N LEU A 104 18.32 -0.61 -11.67
CA LEU A 104 17.58 -1.84 -11.97
C LEU A 104 18.25 -3.05 -11.31
N ALA A 105 19.58 -3.14 -11.38
CA ALA A 105 20.33 -4.19 -10.69
C ALA A 105 20.15 -4.10 -9.16
N MET A 106 20.16 -2.88 -8.60
CA MET A 106 19.89 -2.66 -7.17
C MET A 106 18.48 -3.13 -6.78
N TRP A 107 17.47 -2.71 -7.54
CA TRP A 107 16.06 -3.11 -7.35
C TRP A 107 15.91 -4.63 -7.40
N ASN A 108 16.40 -5.27 -8.46
CA ASN A 108 16.31 -6.72 -8.66
C ASN A 108 17.03 -7.51 -7.56
N LYS A 109 18.17 -7.01 -7.07
CA LYS A 109 18.90 -7.64 -5.96
C LYS A 109 18.04 -7.65 -4.68
N GLU A 110 17.50 -6.50 -4.29
CA GLU A 110 16.70 -6.36 -3.08
C GLU A 110 15.37 -7.13 -3.20
N GLN A 111 14.74 -7.10 -4.38
CA GLN A 111 13.55 -7.90 -4.66
C GLN A 111 13.82 -9.40 -4.48
N LYS A 112 14.97 -9.88 -4.96
CA LYS A 112 15.37 -11.28 -4.82
C LYS A 112 15.59 -11.68 -3.37
N GLU A 113 16.25 -10.82 -2.60
CA GLU A 113 16.53 -11.07 -1.17
C GLU A 113 15.23 -11.11 -0.34
N MET A 114 14.27 -10.24 -0.62
CA MET A 114 13.03 -10.12 0.18
C MET A 114 11.88 -10.99 -0.29
N LEU A 115 11.66 -11.11 -1.60
CA LEU A 115 10.51 -11.78 -2.19
C LEU A 115 10.88 -13.10 -2.89
N GLY A 116 12.18 -13.40 -3.05
CA GLY A 116 12.64 -14.53 -3.86
C GLY A 116 12.42 -14.33 -5.37
N ILE A 117 11.93 -13.14 -5.77
CA ILE A 117 11.68 -12.76 -7.16
C ILE A 117 12.89 -11.95 -7.61
N GLY A 118 13.73 -12.54 -8.47
CA GLY A 118 14.88 -11.86 -9.02
C GLY A 118 14.59 -11.17 -10.36
N ASP A 119 15.65 -11.01 -11.12
CA ASP A 119 15.58 -10.46 -12.47
C ASP A 119 14.58 -11.23 -13.35
N ILE A 120 13.74 -10.49 -14.06
CA ILE A 120 12.77 -11.02 -15.02
C ILE A 120 13.14 -10.45 -16.38
N ASP A 121 13.45 -11.35 -17.32
CA ASP A 121 13.89 -11.00 -18.66
C ASP A 121 12.99 -9.94 -19.31
N ASN A 122 13.63 -8.93 -19.90
CA ASN A 122 12.98 -7.82 -20.60
C ASN A 122 12.05 -6.95 -19.75
N THR A 123 12.22 -6.94 -18.42
CA THR A 123 11.47 -6.04 -17.53
C THR A 123 12.35 -4.95 -16.93
N LYS A 124 11.74 -3.81 -16.60
CA LYS A 124 12.37 -2.69 -15.87
C LYS A 124 11.45 -2.25 -14.74
N SER A 125 11.22 -3.15 -13.78
CA SER A 125 10.21 -2.98 -12.73
C SER A 125 10.41 -1.72 -11.89
N VAL A 126 11.67 -1.31 -11.64
CA VAL A 126 12.00 -0.05 -10.96
C VAL A 126 11.36 1.19 -11.61
N THR A 127 11.20 1.23 -12.94
CA THR A 127 10.63 2.41 -13.63
C THR A 127 9.12 2.54 -13.45
N THR A 128 8.46 1.53 -12.87
CA THR A 128 7.02 1.55 -12.57
C THR A 128 6.75 2.07 -11.16
N PHE A 129 7.78 2.24 -10.34
CA PHE A 129 7.65 2.69 -8.97
C PHE A 129 7.66 4.24 -8.88
N ALA A 130 6.56 4.87 -9.32
CA ALA A 130 6.47 6.33 -9.44
C ALA A 130 6.58 7.10 -8.11
N HIS A 131 6.32 6.46 -6.96
CA HIS A 131 6.34 7.13 -5.66
C HIS A 131 7.71 7.71 -5.31
N ILE A 132 8.79 7.16 -5.90
CA ILE A 132 10.17 7.65 -5.70
C ILE A 132 10.41 9.07 -6.23
N VAL A 133 9.47 9.67 -6.98
CA VAL A 133 9.61 11.03 -7.54
C VAL A 133 8.30 11.84 -7.49
N ASN A 134 7.30 11.41 -6.72
CA ASN A 134 5.95 12.01 -6.76
C ASN A 134 5.46 12.51 -5.39
N GLY A 135 6.35 13.07 -4.57
CA GLY A 135 6.03 13.59 -3.24
C GLY A 135 5.99 12.52 -2.14
N TYR A 136 6.43 11.31 -2.46
CA TYR A 136 6.72 10.23 -1.50
C TYR A 136 8.20 9.83 -1.54
N ASP A 137 9.03 10.61 -2.24
CA ASP A 137 10.48 10.48 -2.26
C ASP A 137 11.04 10.49 -0.83
N ALA A 138 11.78 9.43 -0.48
CA ALA A 138 12.27 9.17 0.88
C ALA A 138 11.15 9.07 1.95
N GLY A 139 9.91 8.78 1.55
CA GLY A 139 8.72 8.76 2.39
C GLY A 139 7.85 7.53 2.22
N TYR A 140 8.21 6.58 1.34
CA TYR A 140 7.36 5.42 1.05
C TYR A 140 7.16 4.50 2.28
N TYR A 141 8.03 4.60 3.29
CA TYR A 141 7.87 3.91 4.57
C TYR A 141 6.58 4.27 5.31
N GLY A 142 5.94 5.40 4.99
CA GLY A 142 4.63 5.78 5.55
C GLY A 142 3.49 4.82 5.22
N TYR A 143 3.69 3.87 4.30
CA TYR A 143 2.73 2.80 3.99
C TYR A 143 2.82 1.56 4.90
N LEU A 144 3.83 1.47 5.78
CA LEU A 144 4.07 0.33 6.68
C LEU A 144 3.18 0.37 7.93
#